data_AF-A0A2K4KXT2-F1
#
_entry.id   AF-A0A2K4KXT2-F1
#
_cell.length_a   1.000
_cell.length_b   1.000
_cell.length_c   1.000
_cell.angle_alpha   90.00
_cell.angle_beta   90.00
_cell.angle_gamma   90.00
#
_symmetry.space_group_name_H-M   'P 1'
#
loop_
_entity.id
_entity.type
_entity.pdbx_description
1 polymer ?
#
loop_
_entity_poly.entity_id
_entity_poly.type
_entity_poly.pdbx_seq_one_letter_code
_entity_poly.pdbx_strand_id
1 'polypeptide(L)'
;MNISQQLVAAGFDKVAQSLPLRMERMRSNGIECDEVTLLTTIERDEFRSIKCRMRLAKVATYAELEEHGRLVNLLANYTTESRAWLMKLPLVRLQIMMDAVEASW
;
A
#
# COMPACT_ATOMS: atom_id res chain seq x y z
N MET A 1 -10.40 -5.28 -12.46
CA MET A 1 -9.04 -4.74 -12.24
C MET A 1 -8.07 -5.91 -12.18
N ASN A 2 -7.07 -5.95 -13.08
CA ASN A 2 -6.10 -7.04 -13.18
C ASN A 2 -5.26 -7.15 -11.88
N ILE A 3 -4.92 -8.36 -11.41
CA ILE A 3 -4.12 -8.56 -10.19
C ILE A 3 -2.75 -7.87 -10.29
N SER A 4 -2.15 -7.84 -11.47
CA SER A 4 -0.89 -7.11 -11.74
C SER A 4 -1.02 -5.62 -11.43
N GLN A 5 -2.13 -4.98 -11.81
CA GLN A 5 -2.40 -3.57 -11.47
C GLN A 5 -2.63 -3.38 -9.97
N GLN A 6 -3.30 -4.34 -9.31
CA GLN A 6 -3.51 -4.28 -7.86
C GLN A 6 -2.20 -4.46 -7.08
N LEU A 7 -1.29 -5.30 -7.57
CA LEU A 7 0.03 -5.52 -6.97
C LEU A 7 0.90 -4.26 -7.10
N VAL A 8 0.94 -3.64 -8.28
CA VAL A 8 1.62 -2.35 -8.49
C VAL A 8 1.07 -1.28 -7.55
N ALA A 9 -0.26 -1.13 -7.46
CA ALA A 9 -0.88 -0.18 -6.54
C ALA A 9 -0.51 -0.46 -5.07
N ALA A 10 -0.26 -1.72 -4.71
CA ALA A 10 0.16 -2.13 -3.37
C ALA A 10 1.70 -2.14 -3.16
N GLY A 11 2.50 -1.65 -4.11
CA GLY A 11 3.97 -1.57 -3.99
C GLY A 11 4.71 -2.87 -4.31
N PHE A 12 4.05 -3.84 -4.94
CA PHE A 12 4.63 -5.14 -5.33
C PHE A 12 5.09 -5.16 -6.79
N ASP A 13 5.75 -4.10 -7.27
CA ASP A 13 6.15 -3.95 -8.68
C ASP A 13 6.97 -5.13 -9.18
N LYS A 14 7.94 -5.59 -8.38
CA LYS A 14 8.78 -6.75 -8.73
C LYS A 14 7.98 -8.03 -8.89
N VAL A 15 6.98 -8.25 -8.03
CA VAL A 15 6.11 -9.43 -8.11
C VAL A 15 5.25 -9.33 -9.37
N ALA A 16 4.61 -8.18 -9.59
CA ALA A 16 3.79 -7.92 -10.77
C ALA A 16 4.58 -8.11 -12.08
N GLN A 17 5.81 -7.60 -12.16
CA GLN A 17 6.70 -7.79 -13.31
C GLN A 17 7.12 -9.26 -13.51
N SER A 18 7.24 -10.02 -12.42
CA SER A 18 7.65 -11.43 -12.48
C SER A 18 6.50 -12.40 -12.82
N LEU A 19 5.24 -12.02 -12.59
CA LEU A 19 4.08 -12.89 -12.80
C LEU A 19 3.95 -13.44 -14.23
N PRO A 20 4.13 -12.64 -15.30
CA PRO A 20 4.09 -13.14 -16.67
C PRO A 20 5.15 -14.22 -16.93
N LEU A 21 6.38 -14.01 -16.43
CA LEU A 21 7.48 -14.97 -16.58
C LEU A 21 7.20 -16.28 -15.79
N ARG A 22 6.60 -16.17 -14.60
CA ARG A 22 6.18 -17.33 -13.81
C ARG A 22 5.07 -18.11 -14.53
N MET A 23 4.08 -17.42 -15.11
CA MET A 23 3.01 -18.04 -15.91
C MET A 23 3.57 -18.76 -17.13
N GLU A 24 4.47 -18.12 -17.88
CA GLU A 24 5.08 -18.72 -19.07
C GLU A 24 5.82 -20.01 -18.73
N ARG A 25 6.59 -20.02 -17.63
CA ARG A 25 7.26 -21.22 -17.13
C ARG A 25 6.30 -22.34 -16.73
N MET A 26 5.16 -22.03 -16.12
CA MET A 26 4.17 -23.07 -15.80
C MET A 26 3.52 -23.62 -17.05
N ARG A 27 3.14 -22.74 -18.00
CA ARG A 27 2.58 -23.15 -19.29
C ARG A 27 3.53 -24.01 -20.11
N SER A 28 4.84 -23.69 -20.13
CA SER A 28 5.84 -24.51 -20.82
C SER A 28 5.99 -25.91 -20.22
N ASN A 29 5.60 -26.09 -18.95
CA ASN A 29 5.55 -27.39 -18.28
C ASN A 29 4.16 -28.06 -18.39
N GLY A 30 3.25 -27.52 -19.22
CA GLY A 30 1.89 -28.05 -19.40
C GLY A 30 0.95 -27.77 -18.23
N ILE A 31 1.30 -26.84 -17.33
CA ILE A 31 0.49 -26.47 -16.17
C ILE A 31 -0.30 -25.22 -16.51
N GLU A 32 -1.62 -25.33 -16.54
CA GLU A 32 -2.52 -24.18 -16.60
C GLU A 32 -2.70 -23.59 -15.20
N CYS A 33 -2.31 -22.33 -15.04
CA CYS A 33 -2.44 -21.59 -13.80
C CYS A 33 -2.80 -20.12 -14.05
N ASP A 34 -3.49 -19.54 -13.09
CA ASP A 34 -3.90 -18.15 -13.02
C ASP A 34 -2.89 -17.29 -12.24
N GLU A 35 -2.84 -15.99 -12.53
CA GLU A 35 -1.87 -15.06 -11.92
C GLU A 35 -1.97 -15.01 -10.38
N VAL A 36 -3.16 -15.29 -9.82
CA VAL A 36 -3.41 -15.27 -8.37
C VAL A 36 -2.85 -16.51 -7.67
N THR A 37 -2.86 -17.67 -8.33
CA THR A 37 -2.31 -18.91 -7.77
C THR A 37 -0.80 -18.95 -7.82
N LEU A 38 -0.17 -18.18 -8.71
CA LEU A 38 1.28 -18.02 -8.81
C LEU A 38 1.93 -17.15 -7.71
N LEU A 39 1.12 -16.43 -6.94
CA LEU A 39 1.60 -15.75 -5.75
C LEU A 39 2.02 -16.79 -4.71
N THR A 40 3.23 -16.64 -4.21
CA THR A 40 3.69 -17.41 -3.05
C THR A 40 2.82 -17.10 -1.83
N THR A 41 2.81 -17.99 -0.84
CA THR A 41 2.07 -17.76 0.41
C THR A 41 2.48 -16.45 1.08
N ILE A 42 3.79 -16.16 1.10
CA ILE A 42 4.35 -14.93 1.67
C ILE A 42 3.84 -13.70 0.92
N GLU A 43 3.98 -13.66 -0.41
CA GLU A 43 3.51 -12.53 -1.23
C GLU A 43 2.00 -12.31 -1.04
N ARG A 44 1.21 -13.39 -0.91
CA ARG A 44 -0.24 -13.31 -0.71
C ARG A 44 -0.59 -12.72 0.65
N ASP A 45 0.10 -13.13 1.71
CA ASP A 45 -0.17 -12.65 3.06
C ASP A 45 0.27 -11.20 3.24
N GLU A 46 1.43 -10.82 2.70
CA GLU A 46 1.90 -9.44 2.68
C GLU A 46 0.95 -8.54 1.87
N PHE A 47 0.53 -8.98 0.68
CA PHE A 47 -0.44 -8.26 -0.14
C PHE A 47 -1.77 -8.04 0.58
N ARG A 48 -2.28 -9.07 1.28
CA ARG A 48 -3.50 -8.94 2.11
C ARG A 48 -3.31 -7.95 3.24
N SER A 49 -2.17 -8.01 3.94
CA SER A 49 -1.84 -7.08 5.03
C SER A 49 -1.81 -5.63 4.55
N ILE A 50 -1.10 -5.36 3.46
CA ILE A 50 -1.02 -4.01 2.87
C ILE A 50 -2.39 -3.53 2.40
N LYS A 51 -3.16 -4.37 1.72
CA LYS A 51 -4.53 -4.03 1.28
C LYS A 51 -5.46 -3.70 2.45
N CYS A 52 -5.31 -4.38 3.59
CA CYS A 52 -6.04 -4.04 4.81
C CYS A 52 -5.62 -2.68 5.36
N ARG A 53 -4.32 -2.39 5.42
CA ARG A 53 -3.80 -1.08 5.88
C ARG A 53 -4.26 0.07 4.98
N MET A 54 -4.19 -0.10 3.65
CA MET A 54 -4.68 0.88 2.68
C MET A 54 -6.17 1.17 2.88
N ARG A 55 -6.98 0.14 3.14
CA ARG A 55 -8.41 0.28 3.41
C ARG A 55 -8.68 1.04 4.72
N LEU A 56 -7.91 0.75 5.77
CA LEU A 56 -8.04 1.45 7.06
C LEU A 56 -7.66 2.93 6.93
N ALA A 57 -6.59 3.25 6.19
CA ALA A 57 -6.19 4.62 5.90
C ALA A 57 -7.03 5.30 4.79
N LYS A 58 -7.93 4.55 4.14
CA LYS A 58 -8.78 4.99 3.02
C LYS A 58 -7.97 5.56 1.84
N VAL A 59 -6.86 4.91 1.51
CA VAL A 59 -5.96 5.26 0.41
C VAL A 59 -5.99 4.21 -0.70
N ALA A 60 -5.64 4.61 -1.92
CA ALA A 60 -5.70 3.79 -3.12
C ALA A 60 -4.34 3.20 -3.52
N THR A 61 -3.23 3.80 -3.08
CA THR A 61 -1.87 3.34 -3.39
C THR A 61 -1.01 3.14 -2.15
N TYR A 62 0.05 2.34 -2.28
CA TYR A 62 1.04 2.12 -1.23
C TYR A 62 1.80 3.40 -0.89
N ALA A 63 2.14 4.21 -1.89
CA ALA A 63 2.78 5.51 -1.68
C ALA A 63 1.92 6.44 -0.80
N GLU A 64 0.62 6.49 -1.03
CA GLU A 64 -0.31 7.24 -0.17
C GLU A 64 -0.39 6.65 1.25
N LEU A 65 -0.28 5.33 1.41
CA LEU A 65 -0.25 4.69 2.72
C LEU A 65 1.03 5.04 3.50
N GLU A 66 2.18 5.03 2.82
CA GLU A 66 3.45 5.46 3.42
C GLU A 66 3.42 6.92 3.83
N GLU A 67 2.90 7.78 2.95
CA GLU A 67 2.75 9.21 3.22
C GLU A 67 1.79 9.46 4.38
N HIS A 68 0.67 8.73 4.45
CA HIS A 68 -0.26 8.79 5.58
C HIS A 68 0.46 8.47 6.91
N GLY A 69 1.21 7.37 6.95
CA GLY A 69 1.99 6.98 8.13
C GLY A 69 3.08 8.00 8.49
N ARG A 70 3.75 8.58 7.49
CA ARG A 70 4.76 9.64 7.68
C ARG A 70 4.14 10.87 8.34
N LEU A 71 3.02 11.37 7.80
CA LEU A 71 2.34 12.56 8.31
C LEU A 71 1.77 12.34 9.71
N VAL A 72 1.18 11.17 9.99
CA VAL A 72 0.73 10.82 11.35
C VAL A 72 1.89 10.90 12.35
N ASN A 73 3.06 10.37 11.99
CA ASN A 73 4.22 10.40 12.87
C ASN A 73 4.77 11.81 13.08
N LEU A 74 4.86 12.61 12.02
CA LEU A 74 5.33 13.99 12.12
C LEU A 74 4.37 14.85 12.93
N LEU A 75 3.07 14.83 12.61
CA LEU A 75 2.08 15.60 13.33
C LEU A 75 1.99 15.20 14.80
N ALA A 76 2.12 13.92 15.14
CA ALA A 76 2.15 13.49 16.54
C ALA A 76 3.39 14.00 17.31
N ASN A 77 4.48 14.34 16.62
CA ASN A 77 5.68 14.90 17.23
C ASN A 77 5.64 16.43 17.33
N TYR A 78 5.02 17.10 16.35
CA TYR A 78 4.96 18.56 16.27
C TYR A 78 3.68 19.18 16.87
N THR A 79 2.66 18.36 17.13
CA THR A 79 1.38 18.80 17.73
C THR A 79 1.10 18.04 19.03
N THR A 80 0.12 18.49 19.80
CA THR A 80 -0.37 17.78 20.99
C THR A 80 -1.35 16.66 20.67
N GLU A 81 -1.60 16.38 19.38
CA GLU A 81 -2.58 15.39 18.95
C GLU A 81 -2.06 13.95 19.11
N SER A 82 -2.96 13.05 19.49
CA SER A 82 -2.59 11.63 19.64
C SER A 82 -2.48 10.91 18.29
N ARG A 83 -1.50 9.99 18.17
CA ARG A 83 -1.37 9.11 16.98
C ARG A 83 -2.67 8.37 16.65
N ALA A 84 -3.38 7.88 17.66
CA ALA A 84 -4.62 7.14 17.49
C ALA A 84 -5.74 8.00 16.87
N TRP A 85 -5.75 9.31 17.14
CA TRP A 85 -6.68 10.24 16.52
C TRP A 85 -6.26 10.59 15.09
N LEU A 86 -4.97 10.92 14.89
CA LEU A 86 -4.42 11.25 13.56
C LEU A 86 -4.61 10.10 12.56
N MET A 87 -4.46 8.85 13.00
CA MET A 87 -4.69 7.66 12.17
C MET A 87 -6.11 7.55 11.60
N LYS A 88 -7.10 8.20 12.22
CA LYS A 88 -8.50 8.21 11.74
C LYS A 88 -8.76 9.24 10.66
N LEU A 89 -7.84 10.19 10.48
CA LEU A 89 -8.01 11.28 9.53
C LEU A 89 -7.65 10.82 8.10
N PRO A 90 -8.36 11.34 7.08
CA PRO A 90 -7.97 11.16 5.69
C PRO A 90 -6.61 11.81 5.41
N LEU A 91 -5.87 11.26 4.43
CA LEU A 91 -4.55 11.77 4.01
C LEU A 91 -4.57 13.28 3.73
N VAL A 92 -5.56 13.77 2.98
CA VAL A 92 -5.71 15.20 2.64
C VAL A 92 -5.80 16.07 3.89
N ARG A 93 -6.48 15.60 4.95
CA ARG A 93 -6.59 16.37 6.19
C ARG A 93 -5.24 16.45 6.91
N LEU A 94 -4.48 15.35 6.91
CA LEU A 94 -3.13 15.34 7.49
C LEU A 94 -2.18 16.26 6.74
N GLN A 95 -2.27 16.32 5.41
CA GLN A 95 -1.50 17.25 4.59
C GLN A 95 -1.79 18.71 4.97
N ILE A 96 -3.07 19.09 5.00
CA ILE A 96 -3.48 20.45 5.41
C ILE A 96 -3.00 20.80 6.83
N MET A 97 -3.04 19.83 7.75
CA MET A 97 -2.52 20.04 9.10
C MET A 97 -1.01 20.26 9.11
N MET A 98 -0.26 19.50 8.31
CA MET A 98 1.19 19.66 8.20
C MET A 98 1.54 21.01 7.57
N ASP A 99 0.86 21.41 6.50
CA ASP A 99 1.05 22.72 5.87
C ASP A 99 0.82 23.87 6.88
N ALA A 100 -0.20 23.75 7.73
CA ALA A 100 -0.48 24.72 8.77
C ALA A 100 0.59 24.74 9.88
N VAL A 101 1.13 23.58 10.24
CA VAL A 101 2.27 23.50 11.16
C VAL A 101 3.48 24.19 10.53
N GLU A 102 3.83 23.88 9.28
CA GLU A 102 4.97 24.47 8.59
C GLU A 102 4.84 25.99 8.41
N ALA A 103 3.62 26.50 8.19
CA ALA A 103 3.37 27.94 8.06
C ALA A 103 3.47 28.74 9.38
N SER A 104 3.45 28.06 10.54
CA SER A 104 3.55 28.69 11.86
C SER A 104 4.99 28.84 12.40
N TRP A 105 5.99 28.43 11.61
CA TRP A 105 7.43 28.51 11.93
C TRP A 105 8.13 29.50 11.00
#